data_AF-A0A7C4VSJ9-F1
#
_entry.id   AF-A0A7C4VSJ9-F1
#
_cell.length_a   1.000
_cell.length_b   1.000
_cell.length_c   1.000
_cell.angle_alpha   90.00
_cell.angle_beta   90.00
_cell.angle_gamma   90.00
#
_symmetry.space_group_name_H-M   'P 1'
#
loop_
_entity.id
_entity.type
_entity.pdbx_description
1 polymer ?
#
loop_
_entity_poly.entity_id
_entity_poly.type
_entity_poly.pdbx_seq_one_letter_code
_entity_poly.pdbx_strand_id
1 'polypeptide(L)' 'GVRYHILRGVLDTQGVKDRKQRRSLYGAKRPK' A
#
# COMPACT_ATOMS: atom_id res chain seq x y z
N GLY A 1 -21.67 -8.59 -3.14
CA GLY A 1 -20.21 -8.82 -3.06
C GLY A 1 -19.46 -7.52 -3.30
N VAL A 2 -18.35 -7.29 -2.59
CA VAL A 2 -17.54 -6.06 -2.70
C VAL A 2 -16.81 -6.04 -4.05
N ARG A 3 -16.92 -4.93 -4.79
CA ARG A 3 -16.41 -4.81 -6.17
C ARG A 3 -15.17 -3.91 -6.30
N TYR A 4 -14.72 -3.32 -5.20
CA TYR A 4 -13.68 -2.28 -5.22
C TYR A 4 -12.64 -2.52 -4.14
N HIS A 5 -11.45 -2.00 -4.41
CA HIS A 5 -10.32 -2.03 -3.50
C HIS A 5 -9.80 -0.61 -3.28
N ILE A 6 -9.36 -0.35 -2.05
CA ILE A 6 -8.76 0.93 -1.67
C ILE A 6 -7.25 0.83 -1.89
N LEU A 7 -6.68 1.78 -2.62
CA LEU A 7 -5.22 1.91 -2.71
C LEU A 7 -4.68 2.44 -1.38
N ARG A 8 -3.64 1.79 -0.86
CA ARG A 8 -2.99 2.17 0.40
C ARG A 8 -1.79 3.09 0.13
N GLY A 9 -1.57 4.08 1.00
CA GLY A 9 -0.50 5.06 0.83
C GLY A 9 -0.89 6.24 -0.06
N VAL A 10 -2.20 6.43 -0.30
CA VAL A 10 -2.79 7.54 -1.06
C VAL A 10 -3.82 8.24 -0.18
N LEU A 11 -3.91 9.58 -0.30
CA LEU A 11 -4.67 10.46 0.60
C LEU A 11 -4.27 10.22 2.07
N ASP A 12 -5.24 10.06 2.96
CA ASP A 12 -5.02 9.93 4.40
C ASP A 12 -4.61 8.51 4.82
N THR A 13 -4.63 7.54 3.90
CA THR A 13 -4.34 6.15 4.25
C THR A 13 -2.85 5.87 4.24
N GLN A 14 -2.32 5.41 5.38
CA GLN A 14 -0.91 5.04 5.47
C GLN A 14 -0.61 3.72 4.73
N GLY A 15 0.57 3.68 4.11
CA GLY A 15 1.13 2.47 3.52
C GLY A 15 1.55 1.45 4.59
N VAL A 16 1.71 0.19 4.17
CA VAL A 16 2.12 -0.89 5.07
C VAL A 16 3.63 -0.80 5.33
N LYS A 17 4.05 -0.83 6.60
CA LYS A 17 5.47 -0.83 6.98
C LYS A 17 6.13 -2.18 6.67
N ASP A 18 7.43 -2.15 6.36
CA ASP A 18 8.32 -3.32 6.20
C ASP A 18 7.90 -4.38 5.16
N ARG A 19 7.01 -4.01 4.24
CA ARG A 19 6.58 -4.90 3.16
C ARG A 19 7.63 -4.95 2.04
N LYS A 20 8.34 -6.07 1.94
CA LYS A 20 9.43 -6.29 0.97
C LYS A 20 8.94 -6.71 -0.43
N GLN A 21 7.79 -7.38 -0.54
CA GLN A 21 7.21 -7.86 -1.80
C GLN A 21 5.89 -7.14 -2.15
N ARG A 22 5.61 -6.93 -3.44
CA ARG A 22 4.40 -6.24 -3.95
C ARG A 22 4.13 -4.86 -3.30
N ARG A 23 5.21 -4.15 -2.96
CA ARG A 23 5.20 -2.88 -2.21
C ARG A 23 4.42 -1.75 -2.89
N SER A 24 4.35 -1.76 -4.23
CA SER A 24 3.64 -0.75 -5.03
C SER A 24 2.13 -0.70 -4.78
N LEU A 25 1.50 -1.83 -4.47
CA LEU A 25 0.06 -1.91 -4.20
C LEU A 25 -0.31 -1.40 -2.80
N TYR A 26 0.65 -1.42 -1.87
CA TYR A 26 0.41 -1.20 -0.46
C TYR A 26 1.08 0.07 0.09
N GLY A 27 1.56 0.96 -0.79
CA GLY A 27 2.19 2.22 -0.39
C GLY A 27 3.49 2.05 0.41
N ALA A 28 4.14 0.89 0.30
CA ALA A 28 5.39 0.62 1.01
C ALA A 28 6.57 1.16 0.20
N LYS A 29 7.36 2.06 0.80
CA LYS A 29 8.54 2.64 0.15
C LYS A 29 9.63 1.60 -0.03
N ARG A 30 10.44 1.76 -1.09
CA ARG A 30 11.64 0.94 -1.28
C ARG A 30 12.63 1.30 -0.16
N PRO A 31 13.08 0.34 0.65
CA PRO A 31 14.17 0.60 1.59
C PRO A 31 15.42 1.03 0.82
N LYS A 32 16.20 1.94 1.41
CA LYS A 32 17.48 2.38 0.83
C LYS A 32 18.45 1.21 0.73
#